data_AF-D8UAD3-F1
#
_entry.id   AF-D8UAD3-F1
#
_cell.length_a   1.000
_cell.length_b   1.000
_cell.length_c   1.000
_cell.angle_alpha   90.00
_cell.angle_beta   90.00
_cell.angle_gamma   90.00
#
_symmetry.space_group_name_H-M   'P 1'
#
loop_
_entity.id
_entity.type
_entity.pdbx_description
1 polymer ?
#
loop_
_entity_poly.entity_id
_entity_poly.type
_entity_poly.pdbx_seq_one_letter_code
_entity_poly.pdbx_strand_id
1 'polypeptide(L)'
;MRGALAWASVCILAVLCGTFLAPTAFGRKACPEGCHKFGTCNEELGRCDCPWNYTGPSCTIAYRGFCVKRVGVDNPINTCKDGDPTLCVNACNGRGDCKGGFCHCKPGFFGVDCALSYNKQGEAEVLAGMDYRLNKRGPKIYVYEIPPDFHVKRDIHKVDRPPLHMALMERILSGGHRTADPEKADFFYIPASARDLKRAFLLEPLLNYIIEAWPIWNQTGGARHIMPAEGDVGTCELPMKIRNMTANVTWLQFWGMYDFHPHWTQIFHNRVPCMVPGRDIVVPFMAMSSHDRFVIETPLHPRNQKRNRTNTFFFAGGICGSGNKRALPPHCTYYKQVRYSGGVRQAVYYHYHKRPGWRVVPGTDDYARDYASSIFCLAAAGGGWGKRGIVATMYGCIPVAATDMLYEAFEPEMDWNRFGVRVSQAQIPQLGDMLEAFTPEQIRQMQIRTACAAQHLHWSTNLGGIMGETGEFDAFNTIMAILRMRRKRPDLLPQQYYEEDEEFRNFIDCKPFRPTAQHIPLCTMYTGPGMELRGFEDSCPAAVYYFRRKLGPPGGAICALSQDTASCPLFD
;
A
#
# COMPACT_ATOMS: atom_id res chain seq x y z
N MET A 1 56.20 2.16 -47.04
CA MET A 1 55.48 1.06 -47.73
C MET A 1 54.51 0.41 -46.75
N ARG A 2 53.30 0.07 -47.24
CA ARG A 2 52.03 -0.18 -46.50
C ARG A 2 51.38 1.13 -46.03
N GLY A 3 50.33 1.67 -46.64
CA GLY A 3 49.34 1.14 -47.58
C GLY A 3 47.95 1.45 -47.02
N ALA A 4 47.45 2.65 -47.32
CA ALA A 4 46.12 3.12 -46.97
C ALA A 4 45.06 2.34 -47.78
N LEU A 5 43.96 1.95 -47.13
CA LEU A 5 42.73 1.53 -47.79
C LEU A 5 41.54 2.02 -46.98
N ALA A 6 40.97 3.13 -47.44
CA ALA A 6 39.63 3.57 -47.11
C ALA A 6 38.63 2.62 -47.79
N TRP A 7 37.66 2.11 -47.04
CA TRP A 7 36.49 1.42 -47.60
C TRP A 7 35.24 2.20 -47.23
N ALA A 8 34.55 2.63 -48.27
CA ALA A 8 33.29 3.32 -48.24
C ALA A 8 32.17 2.38 -47.77
N SER A 9 31.40 2.80 -46.77
CA SER A 9 30.13 2.17 -46.42
C SER A 9 29.04 2.72 -47.33
N VAL A 10 28.55 1.87 -48.23
CA VAL A 10 27.37 2.11 -49.06
C VAL A 10 26.13 1.98 -48.18
N CYS A 11 25.43 3.08 -47.92
CA CYS A 11 24.07 3.07 -47.37
C CYS A 11 23.08 2.63 -48.47
N ILE A 12 22.60 1.39 -48.38
CA ILE A 12 21.40 0.97 -49.11
C ILE A 12 20.19 1.27 -48.21
N LEU A 13 19.49 2.36 -48.51
CA LEU A 13 18.14 2.62 -48.03
C LEU A 13 17.17 1.63 -48.71
N ALA A 14 16.82 0.56 -48.01
CA ALA A 14 15.61 -0.20 -48.31
C ALA A 14 14.49 0.36 -47.43
N VAL A 15 13.71 1.30 -47.99
CA VAL A 15 12.45 1.76 -47.43
C VAL A 15 11.44 0.62 -47.58
N LEU A 16 11.40 -0.29 -46.61
CA LEU A 16 10.24 -1.12 -46.37
C LEU A 16 9.25 -0.26 -45.60
N CYS A 17 8.37 0.41 -46.35
CA CYS A 17 7.14 1.00 -45.85
C CYS A 17 6.21 -0.14 -45.41
N GLY A 18 6.56 -0.79 -44.30
CA GLY A 18 5.64 -1.62 -43.55
C GLY A 18 4.63 -0.67 -42.93
N THR A 19 3.39 -0.73 -43.39
CA THR A 19 2.25 -0.19 -42.68
C THR A 19 2.32 -0.68 -41.24
N PHE A 20 2.71 0.20 -40.31
CA PHE A 20 2.43 -0.01 -38.89
C PHE A 20 0.90 -0.04 -38.78
N LEU A 21 0.34 -1.26 -38.80
CA LEU A 21 -0.97 -1.47 -38.23
C LEU A 21 -0.88 -0.95 -36.80
N ALA A 22 -1.57 0.15 -36.53
CA ALA A 22 -1.84 0.58 -35.17
C ALA A 22 -2.31 -0.65 -34.39
N PRO A 23 -1.78 -0.94 -33.19
CA PRO A 23 -2.35 -1.99 -32.36
C PRO A 23 -3.83 -1.69 -32.23
N THR A 24 -4.66 -2.61 -32.72
CA THR A 24 -6.11 -2.49 -32.69
C THR A 24 -6.55 -2.15 -31.27
N ALA A 25 -7.38 -1.12 -31.13
CA ALA A 25 -8.17 -0.86 -29.93
C ALA A 25 -8.63 -2.20 -29.33
N PHE A 26 -8.49 -2.39 -28.03
CA PHE A 26 -9.00 -3.56 -27.32
C PHE A 26 -10.53 -3.59 -27.46
N GLY A 27 -11.00 -4.12 -28.59
CA GLY A 27 -12.41 -4.22 -28.90
C GLY A 27 -13.05 -5.30 -28.05
N ARG A 28 -14.36 -5.13 -27.80
CA ARG A 28 -15.20 -6.09 -27.10
C ARG A 28 -15.03 -7.50 -27.69
N LYS A 29 -14.66 -8.47 -26.85
CA LYS A 29 -14.53 -9.89 -27.20
C LYS A 29 -15.69 -10.69 -26.64
N ALA A 30 -16.19 -11.63 -27.44
CA ALA A 30 -17.21 -12.57 -27.00
C ALA A 30 -16.61 -13.61 -26.04
N CYS A 31 -17.35 -13.99 -25.02
CA CYS A 31 -17.01 -15.10 -24.14
C CYS A 31 -17.67 -16.41 -24.58
N PRO A 32 -17.16 -17.55 -24.10
CA PRO A 32 -17.79 -18.85 -24.30
C PRO A 32 -19.27 -18.86 -23.93
N GLU A 33 -20.07 -19.57 -24.72
CA GLU A 33 -21.52 -19.69 -24.50
C GLU A 33 -21.80 -20.25 -23.09
N GLY A 34 -22.84 -19.71 -22.44
CA GLY A 34 -23.23 -20.10 -21.09
C GLY A 34 -22.40 -19.46 -19.97
N CYS A 35 -21.37 -18.68 -20.27
CA CYS A 35 -20.51 -18.03 -19.28
C CYS A 35 -21.30 -17.27 -18.21
N HIS A 36 -22.19 -16.36 -18.61
CA HIS A 36 -22.98 -15.51 -17.71
C HIS A 36 -23.87 -16.27 -16.73
N LYS A 37 -24.13 -17.57 -16.96
CA LYS A 37 -24.95 -18.38 -16.06
C LYS A 37 -24.29 -18.60 -14.70
N PHE A 38 -22.97 -18.77 -14.68
CA PHE A 38 -22.23 -19.12 -13.47
C PHE A 38 -20.98 -18.27 -13.24
N GLY A 39 -20.49 -17.57 -14.26
CA GLY A 39 -19.32 -16.72 -14.20
C GLY A 39 -19.57 -15.34 -14.79
N THR A 40 -18.50 -14.55 -14.83
CA THR A 40 -18.50 -13.22 -15.43
C THR A 40 -17.68 -13.25 -16.71
N CYS A 41 -18.28 -12.78 -17.80
CA CYS A 41 -17.55 -12.62 -19.04
C CYS A 41 -16.59 -11.43 -18.90
N ASN A 42 -15.29 -11.69 -18.94
CA ASN A 42 -14.30 -10.66 -19.15
C ASN A 42 -14.31 -10.31 -20.64
N GLU A 43 -15.01 -9.23 -20.97
CA GLU A 43 -15.23 -8.80 -22.36
C GLU A 43 -13.99 -8.14 -22.98
N GLU A 44 -12.93 -7.88 -22.22
CA GLU A 44 -11.63 -7.42 -22.75
C GLU A 44 -10.84 -8.57 -23.37
N LEU A 45 -10.84 -9.73 -22.71
CA LEU A 45 -10.04 -10.89 -23.10
C LEU A 45 -10.86 -12.03 -23.68
N GLY A 46 -12.20 -11.96 -23.62
CA GLY A 46 -13.08 -13.02 -24.10
C GLY A 46 -13.02 -14.29 -23.25
N ARG A 47 -12.66 -14.17 -21.96
CA ARG A 47 -12.57 -15.29 -21.02
C ARG A 47 -13.74 -15.29 -20.03
N CYS A 48 -14.16 -16.46 -19.57
CA CYS A 48 -15.11 -16.56 -18.47
C CYS A 48 -14.38 -16.66 -17.13
N ASP A 49 -14.58 -15.68 -16.26
CA ASP A 49 -14.07 -15.69 -14.91
C ASP A 49 -15.04 -16.46 -14.00
N CYS A 50 -14.58 -17.58 -13.45
CA CYS A 50 -15.42 -18.46 -12.64
C CYS A 50 -15.33 -18.13 -11.14
N PRO A 51 -16.42 -18.25 -10.37
CA PRO A 51 -16.40 -18.25 -8.91
C PRO A 51 -15.78 -19.54 -8.35
N TRP A 52 -15.64 -19.63 -7.02
CA TRP A 52 -15.00 -20.76 -6.33
C TRP A 52 -15.55 -22.16 -6.65
N ASN A 53 -16.86 -22.27 -6.87
CA ASN A 53 -17.54 -23.55 -7.02
C ASN A 53 -17.70 -23.99 -8.48
N TYR A 54 -17.11 -23.25 -9.43
CA TYR A 54 -17.24 -23.51 -10.86
C TYR A 54 -15.90 -23.38 -11.55
N THR A 55 -15.73 -24.13 -12.64
CA THR A 55 -14.52 -24.12 -13.47
C THR A 55 -14.85 -24.45 -14.92
N GLY A 56 -13.81 -24.46 -15.76
CA GLY A 56 -13.90 -24.69 -17.19
C GLY A 56 -14.15 -23.40 -17.99
N PRO A 57 -14.09 -23.47 -19.33
CA PRO A 57 -14.11 -22.29 -20.21
C PRO A 57 -15.37 -21.42 -20.08
N SER A 58 -16.52 -22.03 -19.74
CA SER A 58 -17.81 -21.34 -19.54
C SER A 58 -18.32 -21.41 -18.09
N CYS A 59 -17.48 -21.82 -17.13
CA CYS A 59 -17.87 -22.02 -15.74
C CYS A 59 -19.05 -22.98 -15.52
N THR A 60 -19.28 -23.95 -16.41
CA THR A 60 -20.40 -24.91 -16.30
C THR A 60 -20.03 -26.16 -15.51
N ILE A 61 -18.75 -26.38 -15.24
CA ILE A 61 -18.27 -27.54 -14.49
C ILE A 61 -18.29 -27.21 -13.01
N ALA A 62 -19.17 -27.87 -12.25
CA ALA A 62 -19.20 -27.72 -10.80
C ALA A 62 -17.91 -28.26 -10.18
N TYR A 63 -17.19 -27.42 -9.43
CA TYR A 63 -15.96 -27.76 -8.74
C TYR A 63 -16.25 -27.93 -7.25
N ARG A 64 -16.48 -29.18 -6.81
CA ARG A 64 -16.71 -29.52 -5.40
C ARG A 64 -15.37 -29.74 -4.68
N GLY A 65 -15.11 -29.00 -3.60
CA GLY A 65 -14.06 -29.34 -2.64
C GLY A 65 -13.28 -28.19 -2.01
N PHE A 66 -13.27 -26.99 -2.61
CA PHE A 66 -12.42 -25.90 -2.11
C PHE A 66 -13.05 -25.12 -0.95
N CYS A 67 -14.35 -24.89 -1.00
CA CYS A 67 -15.03 -24.06 0.01
C CYS A 67 -15.15 -24.71 1.39
N VAL A 68 -15.13 -26.05 1.48
CA VAL A 68 -15.38 -26.76 2.76
C VAL A 68 -14.09 -27.03 3.53
N LYS A 69 -12.94 -27.17 2.85
CA LYS A 69 -11.67 -27.61 3.48
C LYS A 69 -10.80 -26.49 4.07
N ARG A 70 -10.98 -25.21 3.68
CA ARG A 70 -10.09 -24.10 4.12
C ARG A 70 -10.70 -23.14 5.14
N VAL A 71 -12.00 -23.22 5.39
CA VAL A 71 -12.71 -22.30 6.31
C VAL A 71 -12.79 -22.86 7.74
N GLY A 72 -12.41 -24.12 7.98
CA GLY A 72 -12.16 -24.73 9.30
C GLY A 72 -13.17 -24.35 10.39
N VAL A 73 -14.23 -25.16 10.54
CA VAL A 73 -15.14 -25.44 11.68
C VAL A 73 -15.63 -24.29 12.61
N ASP A 74 -14.94 -23.17 12.75
CA ASP A 74 -15.22 -22.13 13.76
C ASP A 74 -15.67 -20.77 13.19
N ASN A 75 -15.97 -20.66 11.88
CA ASN A 75 -16.56 -19.44 11.32
C ASN A 75 -17.85 -19.75 10.51
N PRO A 76 -19.04 -19.29 10.95
CA PRO A 76 -20.32 -19.62 10.31
C PRO A 76 -20.57 -18.90 8.98
N ILE A 77 -19.61 -18.13 8.45
CA ILE A 77 -19.77 -17.50 7.14
C ILE A 77 -19.56 -18.57 6.06
N ASN A 78 -20.67 -19.01 5.49
CA ASN A 78 -20.78 -19.88 4.32
C ASN A 78 -20.21 -19.13 3.08
N THR A 79 -18.89 -18.96 3.01
CA THR A 79 -18.17 -18.06 2.08
C THR A 79 -18.29 -18.41 0.60
N CYS A 80 -19.03 -19.45 0.19
CA CYS A 80 -19.29 -19.73 -1.22
C CYS A 80 -20.78 -19.88 -1.57
N LYS A 81 -21.67 -19.38 -0.70
CA LYS A 81 -23.06 -19.05 -1.07
C LYS A 81 -23.18 -17.55 -1.34
N ASP A 82 -24.36 -17.12 -1.74
CA ASP A 82 -24.74 -15.69 -1.81
C ASP A 82 -24.30 -15.01 -0.52
N GLY A 83 -23.30 -14.14 -0.68
CA GLY A 83 -22.61 -13.49 0.42
C GLY A 83 -23.11 -12.06 0.56
N ASP A 84 -22.87 -11.51 1.74
CA ASP A 84 -23.00 -10.08 1.96
C ASP A 84 -22.18 -9.32 0.89
N PRO A 85 -22.76 -8.33 0.18
CA PRO A 85 -22.06 -7.56 -0.85
C PRO A 85 -20.71 -7.01 -0.39
N THR A 86 -20.58 -6.70 0.91
CA THR A 86 -19.33 -6.23 1.50
C THR A 86 -18.18 -7.22 1.42
N LEU A 87 -18.39 -8.52 1.16
CA LEU A 87 -17.26 -9.44 0.96
C LEU A 87 -16.51 -9.18 -0.35
N CYS A 88 -17.16 -8.58 -1.33
CA CYS A 88 -16.60 -8.32 -2.65
C CYS A 88 -15.99 -6.93 -2.77
N VAL A 89 -15.00 -6.80 -3.67
CA VAL A 89 -14.38 -5.50 -4.00
C VAL A 89 -15.49 -4.53 -4.43
N ASN A 90 -15.51 -3.35 -3.80
CA ASN A 90 -16.48 -2.29 -4.07
C ASN A 90 -17.96 -2.75 -4.08
N ALA A 91 -18.29 -3.83 -3.35
CA ALA A 91 -19.63 -4.44 -3.37
C ALA A 91 -20.20 -4.69 -4.78
N CYS A 92 -19.32 -5.08 -5.72
CA CYS A 92 -19.66 -5.29 -7.13
C CYS A 92 -20.33 -4.07 -7.80
N ASN A 93 -20.15 -2.87 -7.21
CA ASN A 93 -20.77 -1.61 -7.63
C ASN A 93 -22.30 -1.70 -7.85
N GLY A 94 -23.00 -2.61 -7.15
CA GLY A 94 -24.44 -2.87 -7.36
C GLY A 94 -24.80 -3.51 -8.72
N ARG A 95 -23.79 -3.87 -9.52
CA ARG A 95 -23.90 -4.41 -10.88
C ARG A 95 -23.69 -5.91 -10.96
N GLY A 96 -23.61 -6.60 -9.81
CA GLY A 96 -23.47 -8.04 -9.75
C GLY A 96 -23.81 -8.58 -8.37
N ASP A 97 -23.87 -9.91 -8.29
CA ASP A 97 -24.07 -10.62 -7.04
C ASP A 97 -22.72 -11.01 -6.44
N CYS A 98 -22.53 -10.78 -5.14
CA CYS A 98 -21.33 -11.21 -4.45
C CYS A 98 -21.39 -12.70 -4.08
N LYS A 99 -20.47 -13.50 -4.65
CA LYS A 99 -20.33 -14.93 -4.41
C LYS A 99 -18.97 -15.21 -3.76
N GLY A 100 -18.84 -14.93 -2.47
CA GLY A 100 -17.63 -15.29 -1.73
C GLY A 100 -16.38 -14.49 -2.07
N GLY A 101 -16.53 -13.18 -2.27
CA GLY A 101 -15.46 -12.28 -2.71
C GLY A 101 -15.34 -12.17 -4.24
N PHE A 102 -16.00 -13.06 -4.99
CA PHE A 102 -16.13 -12.96 -6.45
C PHE A 102 -17.40 -12.21 -6.85
N CYS A 103 -17.29 -11.25 -7.76
CA CYS A 103 -18.45 -10.55 -8.32
C CYS A 103 -18.99 -11.25 -9.56
N HIS A 104 -20.19 -11.82 -9.46
CA HIS A 104 -20.93 -12.34 -10.60
C HIS A 104 -21.73 -11.19 -11.25
N CYS A 105 -21.08 -10.51 -12.20
CA CYS A 105 -21.64 -9.35 -12.88
C CYS A 105 -22.86 -9.68 -13.74
N LYS A 106 -23.83 -8.74 -13.73
CA LYS A 106 -24.97 -8.73 -14.64
C LYS A 106 -24.46 -8.63 -16.10
N PRO A 107 -25.12 -9.27 -17.08
CA PRO A 107 -24.72 -9.19 -18.48
C PRO A 107 -24.52 -7.74 -18.97
N GLY A 108 -23.43 -7.50 -19.71
CA GLY A 108 -23.01 -6.17 -20.15
C GLY A 108 -22.05 -5.45 -19.19
N PHE A 109 -21.88 -5.95 -17.96
CA PHE A 109 -20.87 -5.48 -17.02
C PHE A 109 -19.81 -6.55 -16.77
N PHE A 110 -18.57 -6.11 -16.55
CA PHE A 110 -17.44 -6.98 -16.30
C PHE A 110 -16.37 -6.32 -15.44
N GLY A 111 -15.30 -7.09 -15.23
CA GLY A 111 -14.20 -6.76 -14.35
C GLY A 111 -14.44 -7.27 -12.93
N VAL A 112 -13.37 -7.29 -12.14
CA VAL A 112 -13.33 -7.83 -10.78
C VAL A 112 -14.45 -7.35 -9.84
N ASP A 113 -14.94 -6.13 -10.05
CA ASP A 113 -15.93 -5.43 -9.25
C ASP A 113 -17.12 -4.95 -10.08
N CYS A 114 -17.27 -5.46 -11.31
CA CYS A 114 -18.33 -5.07 -12.26
C CYS A 114 -18.35 -3.59 -12.64
N ALA A 115 -17.23 -2.89 -12.50
CA ALA A 115 -17.14 -1.47 -12.84
C ALA A 115 -17.09 -1.19 -14.34
N LEU A 116 -16.72 -2.16 -15.18
CA LEU A 116 -16.51 -1.94 -16.61
C LEU A 116 -17.72 -2.36 -17.44
N SER A 117 -17.95 -1.67 -18.56
CA SER A 117 -18.93 -2.02 -19.59
C SER A 117 -18.51 -1.41 -20.93
N TYR A 118 -19.02 -1.93 -22.05
CA TYR A 118 -18.82 -1.30 -23.36
C TYR A 118 -20.01 -0.43 -23.74
N ASN A 119 -19.75 0.76 -24.29
CA ASN A 119 -20.78 1.62 -24.85
C ASN A 119 -21.21 1.14 -26.25
N LYS A 120 -22.15 1.86 -26.88
CA LYS A 120 -22.69 1.50 -28.20
C LYS A 120 -21.64 1.57 -29.31
N GLN A 121 -20.59 2.35 -29.12
CA GLN A 121 -19.47 2.52 -30.03
C GLN A 121 -18.40 1.43 -29.83
N GLY A 122 -18.56 0.56 -28.83
CA GLY A 122 -17.60 -0.49 -28.50
C GLY A 122 -16.40 0.01 -27.70
N GLU A 123 -16.50 1.16 -27.05
CA GLU A 123 -15.48 1.69 -26.16
C GLU A 123 -15.78 1.30 -24.71
N ALA A 124 -14.75 0.93 -23.96
CA ALA A 124 -14.89 0.56 -22.57
C ALA A 124 -15.08 1.80 -21.67
N GLU A 125 -16.04 1.73 -20.76
CA GLU A 125 -16.40 2.80 -19.82
C GLU A 125 -16.33 2.30 -18.38
N VAL A 126 -15.79 3.16 -17.50
CA VAL A 126 -15.77 2.93 -16.06
C VAL A 126 -17.06 3.48 -15.46
N LEU A 127 -17.81 2.65 -14.75
CA LEU A 127 -19.07 2.96 -14.06
C LEU A 127 -20.07 3.70 -14.96
N ALA A 128 -20.24 3.23 -16.20
CA ALA A 128 -21.13 3.83 -17.20
C ALA A 128 -22.52 4.21 -16.65
N GLY A 129 -22.93 5.46 -16.81
CA GLY A 129 -24.22 5.95 -16.30
C GLY A 129 -24.25 6.34 -14.81
N MET A 130 -23.10 6.36 -14.11
CA MET A 130 -22.99 6.78 -12.70
C MET A 130 -22.21 8.10 -12.52
N ASP A 131 -22.03 8.88 -13.59
CA ASP A 131 -21.25 10.14 -13.59
C ASP A 131 -19.83 9.98 -13.01
N TYR A 132 -19.13 8.92 -13.43
CA TYR A 132 -17.76 8.70 -13.02
C TYR A 132 -16.83 9.79 -13.56
N ARG A 133 -16.04 10.37 -12.66
CA ARG A 133 -15.11 11.47 -12.99
C ARG A 133 -13.68 11.04 -12.70
N LEU A 134 -12.82 11.32 -13.68
CA LEU A 134 -11.38 11.19 -13.47
C LEU A 134 -10.87 12.33 -12.59
N ASN A 135 -9.97 12.00 -11.68
CA ASN A 135 -9.21 12.98 -10.92
C ASN A 135 -8.29 13.74 -11.87
N LYS A 136 -8.45 15.07 -11.92
CA LYS A 136 -7.72 15.93 -12.87
C LYS A 136 -6.25 16.10 -12.50
N ARG A 137 -5.91 15.95 -11.23
CA ARG A 137 -4.55 16.10 -10.71
C ARG A 137 -3.81 14.77 -10.67
N GLY A 138 -4.52 13.67 -10.59
CA GLY A 138 -3.96 12.33 -10.46
C GLY A 138 -3.46 11.69 -11.75
N PRO A 139 -2.58 10.68 -11.66
CA PRO A 139 -2.29 9.82 -12.79
C PRO A 139 -3.52 8.99 -13.19
N LYS A 140 -3.65 8.68 -14.48
CA LYS A 140 -4.61 7.68 -14.97
C LYS A 140 -4.01 6.29 -14.83
N ILE A 141 -4.74 5.36 -14.25
CA ILE A 141 -4.24 4.02 -13.95
C ILE A 141 -5.16 2.99 -14.60
N TYR A 142 -4.59 2.17 -15.47
CA TYR A 142 -5.26 0.98 -15.98
C TYR A 142 -5.08 -0.15 -14.97
N VAL A 143 -6.16 -0.85 -14.63
CA VAL A 143 -6.10 -1.99 -13.70
C VAL A 143 -6.22 -3.27 -14.51
N TYR A 144 -5.23 -4.15 -14.39
CA TYR A 144 -5.31 -5.45 -15.08
C TYR A 144 -6.47 -6.28 -14.52
N GLU A 145 -7.38 -6.67 -15.40
CA GLU A 145 -8.41 -7.66 -15.11
C GLU A 145 -7.79 -9.06 -15.11
N ILE A 146 -7.00 -9.37 -14.08
CA ILE A 146 -6.35 -10.68 -13.90
C ILE A 146 -7.36 -11.75 -13.46
N PRO A 147 -7.08 -13.05 -13.70
CA PRO A 147 -7.97 -14.11 -13.26
C PRO A 147 -8.25 -14.09 -11.75
N PRO A 148 -9.49 -14.38 -11.31
CA PRO A 148 -9.89 -14.30 -9.90
C PRO A 148 -9.02 -15.10 -8.92
N ASP A 149 -8.40 -16.19 -9.39
CA ASP A 149 -7.54 -17.08 -8.60
C ASP A 149 -6.30 -16.37 -8.03
N PHE A 150 -5.86 -15.27 -8.67
CA PHE A 150 -4.66 -14.55 -8.26
C PHE A 150 -4.89 -13.50 -7.17
N HIS A 151 -6.14 -13.13 -6.91
CA HIS A 151 -6.48 -12.04 -5.99
C HIS A 151 -7.76 -12.30 -5.17
N VAL A 152 -8.95 -12.09 -5.75
CA VAL A 152 -10.23 -12.08 -5.03
C VAL A 152 -10.71 -13.43 -4.53
N LYS A 153 -10.24 -14.55 -5.10
CA LYS A 153 -10.46 -15.88 -4.53
C LYS A 153 -9.50 -16.14 -3.38
N ARG A 154 -9.64 -15.36 -2.30
CA ARG A 154 -8.96 -15.56 -1.01
C ARG A 154 -9.82 -15.12 0.16
N ASP A 155 -9.55 -15.72 1.31
CA ASP A 155 -10.12 -15.26 2.57
C ASP A 155 -9.31 -14.06 3.08
N ILE A 156 -9.80 -12.85 2.80
CA ILE A 156 -9.18 -11.59 3.22
C ILE A 156 -9.09 -11.45 4.75
N HIS A 157 -9.86 -12.23 5.52
CA HIS A 157 -9.79 -12.23 6.98
C HIS A 157 -8.60 -13.03 7.52
N LYS A 158 -8.14 -14.03 6.78
CA LYS A 158 -7.01 -14.90 7.16
C LYS A 158 -5.66 -14.41 6.64
N VAL A 159 -5.61 -13.29 5.93
CA VAL A 159 -4.33 -12.68 5.51
C VAL A 159 -3.59 -12.20 6.76
N ASP A 160 -2.34 -12.64 6.90
CA ASP A 160 -1.45 -12.35 8.04
C ASP A 160 -0.88 -10.92 7.98
N ARG A 161 -1.06 -10.21 6.85
CA ARG A 161 -0.63 -8.84 6.59
C ARG A 161 -1.78 -8.01 6.01
N PRO A 162 -1.70 -6.67 6.08
CA PRO A 162 -2.72 -5.81 5.49
C PRO A 162 -2.81 -6.02 3.96
N PRO A 163 -4.01 -6.22 3.38
CA PRO A 163 -4.18 -6.51 1.96
C PRO A 163 -4.10 -5.21 1.12
N LEU A 164 -2.90 -4.66 1.03
CA LEU A 164 -2.54 -3.47 0.25
C LEU A 164 -3.04 -3.56 -1.20
N HIS A 165 -2.94 -4.74 -1.81
CA HIS A 165 -3.36 -4.95 -3.20
C HIS A 165 -4.85 -4.63 -3.44
N MET A 166 -5.71 -4.90 -2.46
CA MET A 166 -7.14 -4.62 -2.52
C MET A 166 -7.42 -3.16 -2.13
N ALA A 167 -6.77 -2.66 -1.08
CA ALA A 167 -6.93 -1.29 -0.61
C ALA A 167 -6.64 -0.26 -1.71
N LEU A 168 -5.54 -0.44 -2.45
CA LEU A 168 -5.18 0.38 -3.61
C LEU A 168 -6.16 0.21 -4.75
N MET A 169 -6.58 -1.02 -5.05
CA MET A 169 -7.53 -1.28 -6.14
C MET A 169 -8.84 -0.52 -5.94
N GLU A 170 -9.40 -0.55 -4.73
CA GLU A 170 -10.62 0.17 -4.41
C GLU A 170 -10.44 1.68 -4.55
N ARG A 171 -9.33 2.22 -4.03
CA ARG A 171 -9.05 3.64 -4.09
C ARG A 171 -8.65 4.14 -5.47
N ILE A 172 -8.05 3.31 -6.32
CA ILE A 172 -7.83 3.65 -7.73
C ILE A 172 -9.18 3.92 -8.42
N LEU A 173 -10.21 3.13 -8.12
CA LEU A 173 -11.56 3.40 -8.64
C LEU A 173 -12.16 4.65 -7.99
N SER A 174 -12.38 4.62 -6.67
CA SER A 174 -13.12 5.67 -5.96
C SER A 174 -12.38 7.00 -5.83
N GLY A 175 -11.07 7.02 -6.05
CA GLY A 175 -10.26 8.23 -6.13
C GLY A 175 -10.22 8.84 -7.53
N GLY A 176 -10.97 8.29 -8.50
CA GLY A 176 -11.04 8.83 -9.87
C GLY A 176 -9.79 8.54 -10.71
N HIS A 177 -8.98 7.53 -10.37
CA HIS A 177 -7.74 7.24 -11.10
C HIS A 177 -7.91 6.14 -12.16
N ARG A 178 -8.94 5.29 -12.06
CA ARG A 178 -9.13 4.16 -12.98
C ARG A 178 -9.52 4.65 -14.37
N THR A 179 -8.77 4.22 -15.38
CA THR A 179 -9.18 4.35 -16.78
C THR A 179 -9.44 2.97 -17.39
N ALA A 180 -10.45 2.88 -18.25
CA ALA A 180 -10.72 1.68 -19.04
C ALA A 180 -9.92 1.65 -20.36
N ASP A 181 -9.21 2.73 -20.68
CA ASP A 181 -8.44 2.88 -21.91
C ASP A 181 -6.94 2.71 -21.61
N PRO A 182 -6.30 1.59 -22.01
CA PRO A 182 -4.90 1.35 -21.74
C PRO A 182 -3.97 2.32 -22.48
N GLU A 183 -4.39 2.93 -23.59
CA GLU A 183 -3.56 3.91 -24.31
C GLU A 183 -3.51 5.26 -23.59
N LYS A 184 -4.58 5.61 -22.87
CA LYS A 184 -4.65 6.84 -22.05
C LYS A 184 -4.07 6.67 -20.65
N ALA A 185 -3.76 5.45 -20.24
CA ALA A 185 -3.23 5.18 -18.91
C ALA A 185 -1.81 5.74 -18.75
N ASP A 186 -1.50 6.35 -17.60
CA ASP A 186 -0.16 6.74 -17.16
C ASP A 186 0.61 5.56 -16.57
N PHE A 187 -0.08 4.70 -15.83
CA PHE A 187 0.46 3.51 -15.18
C PHE A 187 -0.50 2.32 -15.27
N PHE A 188 0.03 1.13 -15.01
CA PHE A 188 -0.70 -0.13 -15.03
C PHE A 188 -0.60 -0.81 -13.67
N TYR A 189 -1.71 -1.08 -13.02
CA TYR A 189 -1.75 -1.67 -11.70
C TYR A 189 -2.06 -3.17 -11.77
N ILE A 190 -1.25 -3.98 -11.09
CA ILE A 190 -1.43 -5.43 -10.96
C ILE A 190 -2.04 -5.70 -9.58
N PRO A 191 -3.34 -6.02 -9.49
CA PRO A 191 -4.06 -6.14 -8.22
C PRO A 191 -3.81 -7.51 -7.55
N ALA A 192 -2.56 -7.88 -7.32
CA ALA A 192 -2.17 -9.18 -6.77
C ALA A 192 -1.16 -9.07 -5.61
N SER A 193 -1.30 -9.92 -4.60
CA SER A 193 -0.37 -10.01 -3.47
C SER A 193 0.83 -10.89 -3.79
N ALA A 194 2.02 -10.29 -3.85
CA ALA A 194 3.26 -11.05 -4.00
C ALA A 194 3.57 -11.95 -2.79
N ARG A 195 3.11 -11.57 -1.59
CA ARG A 195 3.32 -12.31 -0.34
C ARG A 195 2.62 -13.66 -0.35
N ASP A 196 1.35 -13.66 -0.71
CA ASP A 196 0.53 -14.86 -0.77
C ASP A 196 0.94 -15.76 -1.96
N LEU A 197 1.20 -15.15 -3.12
CA LEU A 197 1.59 -15.86 -4.33
C LEU A 197 2.97 -16.50 -4.23
N LYS A 198 3.85 -15.95 -3.37
CA LYS A 198 5.19 -16.49 -3.09
C LYS A 198 5.13 -17.89 -2.45
N ARG A 199 4.11 -18.22 -1.65
CA ARG A 199 3.99 -19.55 -1.03
C ARG A 199 3.51 -20.63 -2.02
N ALA A 200 3.06 -20.25 -3.22
CA ALA A 200 2.35 -21.14 -4.13
C ALA A 200 2.93 -21.25 -5.54
N PHE A 201 4.10 -20.67 -5.84
CA PHE A 201 4.65 -20.60 -7.22
C PHE A 201 3.69 -19.96 -8.25
N LEU A 202 2.72 -19.17 -7.79
CA LEU A 202 1.66 -18.60 -8.64
C LEU A 202 2.02 -17.23 -9.24
N LEU A 203 3.07 -16.58 -8.75
CA LEU A 203 3.46 -15.27 -9.24
C LEU A 203 4.06 -15.33 -10.65
N GLU A 204 4.84 -16.39 -10.97
CA GLU A 204 5.34 -16.59 -12.33
C GLU A 204 4.21 -16.85 -13.33
N PRO A 205 3.27 -17.79 -13.09
CA PRO A 205 2.09 -17.97 -13.95
C PRO A 205 1.29 -16.69 -14.16
N LEU A 206 1.09 -15.88 -13.12
CA LEU A 206 0.42 -14.57 -13.25
C LEU A 206 1.18 -13.64 -14.19
N LEU A 207 2.50 -13.49 -14.01
CA LEU A 207 3.31 -12.61 -14.83
C LEU A 207 3.33 -13.07 -16.29
N ASN A 208 3.50 -14.38 -16.54
CA ASN A 208 3.42 -14.93 -17.89
C ASN A 208 2.05 -14.66 -18.52
N TYR A 209 0.97 -14.87 -17.77
CA TYR A 209 -0.37 -14.55 -18.22
C TYR A 209 -0.52 -13.07 -18.61
N ILE A 210 0.02 -12.14 -17.81
CA ILE A 210 -0.02 -10.71 -18.11
C ILE A 210 0.78 -10.39 -19.39
N ILE A 211 1.99 -10.93 -19.50
CA ILE A 211 2.89 -10.76 -20.65
C ILE A 211 2.22 -11.22 -21.96
N GLU A 212 1.50 -12.34 -21.90
CA GLU A 212 0.83 -12.93 -23.05
C GLU A 212 -0.48 -12.20 -23.41
N ALA A 213 -1.29 -11.85 -22.43
CA ALA A 213 -2.62 -11.30 -22.67
C ALA A 213 -2.64 -9.79 -22.98
N TRP A 214 -1.63 -9.03 -22.52
CA TRP A 214 -1.58 -7.59 -22.72
C TRP A 214 -0.27 -7.13 -23.40
N PRO A 215 -0.32 -6.78 -24.70
CA PRO A 215 0.84 -6.26 -25.45
C PRO A 215 1.55 -5.08 -24.79
N ILE A 216 0.82 -4.27 -24.01
CA ILE A 216 1.36 -3.09 -23.34
C ILE A 216 2.46 -3.42 -22.33
N TRP A 217 2.46 -4.63 -21.74
CA TRP A 217 3.57 -5.07 -20.89
C TRP A 217 4.89 -5.05 -21.67
N ASN A 218 4.90 -5.65 -22.86
CA ASN A 218 6.10 -5.76 -23.69
C ASN A 218 6.54 -4.41 -24.24
N GLN A 219 5.60 -3.50 -24.51
CA GLN A 219 5.91 -2.14 -24.98
C GLN A 219 6.65 -1.30 -23.93
N THR A 220 6.33 -1.46 -22.65
CA THR A 220 6.96 -0.70 -21.56
C THR A 220 8.09 -1.46 -20.88
N GLY A 221 8.25 -2.74 -21.17
CA GLY A 221 9.16 -3.64 -20.45
C GLY A 221 8.89 -3.68 -18.94
N GLY A 222 7.66 -3.41 -18.51
CA GLY A 222 7.25 -3.32 -17.10
C GLY A 222 7.49 -1.95 -16.43
N ALA A 223 8.11 -0.97 -17.10
CA ALA A 223 8.51 0.31 -16.48
C ALA A 223 7.36 1.20 -15.99
N ARG A 224 6.14 0.94 -16.46
CA ARG A 224 4.92 1.69 -16.09
C ARG A 224 3.99 0.86 -15.21
N HIS A 225 4.46 -0.28 -14.72
CA HIS A 225 3.66 -1.25 -14.00
C HIS A 225 3.92 -1.16 -12.51
N ILE A 226 2.86 -1.25 -11.73
CA ILE A 226 2.88 -1.09 -10.28
C ILE A 226 2.36 -2.37 -9.65
N MET A 227 3.11 -2.89 -8.67
CA MET A 227 2.71 -4.10 -7.94
C MET A 227 3.04 -3.99 -6.44
N PRO A 228 2.12 -4.39 -5.55
CA PRO A 228 2.38 -4.40 -4.11
C PRO A 228 3.19 -5.62 -3.65
N ALA A 229 4.13 -5.39 -2.73
CA ALA A 229 4.90 -6.42 -2.03
C ALA A 229 4.65 -6.32 -0.52
N GLU A 230 3.65 -7.08 -0.07
CA GLU A 230 3.15 -7.09 1.32
C GLU A 230 3.99 -7.95 2.29
N GLY A 231 5.16 -8.41 1.86
CA GLY A 231 6.06 -9.23 2.66
C GLY A 231 6.79 -8.45 3.76
N ASP A 232 7.36 -9.18 4.72
CA ASP A 232 8.07 -8.59 5.85
C ASP A 232 9.36 -7.88 5.41
N VAL A 233 10.00 -8.39 4.36
CA VAL A 233 11.28 -7.89 3.82
C VAL A 233 11.17 -7.51 2.34
N GLY A 234 9.98 -7.11 1.89
CA GLY A 234 9.78 -6.58 0.54
C GLY A 234 10.20 -7.54 -0.58
N THR A 235 10.82 -7.04 -1.64
CA THR A 235 11.21 -7.89 -2.79
C THR A 235 12.32 -8.89 -2.48
N CYS A 236 13.05 -8.76 -1.36
CA CYS A 236 14.01 -9.77 -0.92
C CYS A 236 13.35 -11.11 -0.60
N GLU A 237 12.04 -11.11 -0.36
CA GLU A 237 11.27 -12.32 -0.24
C GLU A 237 11.14 -13.09 -1.58
N LEU A 238 11.26 -12.42 -2.71
CA LEU A 238 10.92 -13.00 -4.00
C LEU A 238 12.10 -13.80 -4.59
N PRO A 239 11.82 -14.93 -5.28
CA PRO A 239 12.84 -15.63 -6.04
C PRO A 239 13.50 -14.72 -7.09
N MET A 240 14.81 -14.89 -7.32
CA MET A 240 15.55 -14.06 -8.30
C MET A 240 14.93 -14.07 -9.70
N LYS A 241 14.34 -15.20 -10.12
CA LYS A 241 13.61 -15.29 -11.40
C LYS A 241 12.48 -14.26 -11.49
N ILE A 242 11.66 -14.15 -10.45
CA ILE A 242 10.58 -13.15 -10.38
C ILE A 242 11.16 -11.74 -10.39
N ARG A 243 12.23 -11.50 -9.62
CA ARG A 243 12.88 -10.19 -9.56
C ARG A 243 13.44 -9.75 -10.92
N ASN A 244 13.94 -10.71 -11.71
CA ASN A 244 14.39 -10.45 -13.07
C ASN A 244 13.22 -10.15 -14.02
N MET A 245 12.13 -10.94 -13.94
CA MET A 245 10.92 -10.69 -14.74
C MET A 245 10.25 -9.33 -14.42
N THR A 246 10.49 -8.80 -13.23
CA THR A 246 9.88 -7.56 -12.72
C THR A 246 10.92 -6.46 -12.48
N ALA A 247 12.05 -6.51 -13.21
CA ALA A 247 13.18 -5.60 -12.99
C ALA A 247 12.84 -4.11 -13.16
N ASN A 248 11.82 -3.79 -13.97
CA ASN A 248 11.37 -2.41 -14.20
C ASN A 248 10.04 -2.08 -13.50
N VAL A 249 9.41 -3.04 -12.82
CA VAL A 249 8.15 -2.82 -12.11
C VAL A 249 8.40 -1.93 -10.90
N THR A 250 7.53 -0.95 -10.68
CA THR A 250 7.48 -0.16 -9.45
C THR A 250 6.85 -1.01 -8.35
N TRP A 251 7.66 -1.42 -7.36
CA TRP A 251 7.15 -2.14 -6.20
C TRP A 251 6.67 -1.19 -5.11
N LEU A 252 5.46 -1.41 -4.59
CA LEU A 252 4.97 -0.76 -3.37
C LEU A 252 5.23 -1.68 -2.18
N GLN A 253 6.15 -1.34 -1.29
CA GLN A 253 6.58 -2.25 -0.22
C GLN A 253 6.74 -1.57 1.13
N PHE A 254 6.51 -2.31 2.22
CA PHE A 254 6.71 -1.79 3.57
C PHE A 254 8.18 -1.74 4.01
N TRP A 255 9.09 -2.30 3.20
CA TRP A 255 10.50 -2.51 3.53
C TRP A 255 11.43 -1.74 2.59
N GLY A 256 12.04 -0.68 3.09
CA GLY A 256 12.91 0.22 2.30
C GLY A 256 14.40 -0.10 2.34
N MET A 257 14.79 -1.37 2.49
CA MET A 257 16.22 -1.74 2.56
C MET A 257 16.88 -1.59 1.18
N TYR A 258 17.54 -0.46 0.99
CA TYR A 258 18.07 -0.04 -0.31
C TYR A 258 19.53 -0.44 -0.54
N ASP A 259 20.20 -0.98 0.48
CA ASP A 259 21.55 -1.54 0.35
C ASP A 259 21.76 -2.75 1.29
N PHE A 260 22.89 -3.41 1.17
CA PHE A 260 23.30 -4.52 2.01
C PHE A 260 23.55 -4.06 3.45
N HIS A 261 22.92 -4.76 4.40
CA HIS A 261 23.11 -4.53 5.83
C HIS A 261 23.81 -5.73 6.49
N PRO A 262 24.94 -5.54 7.21
CA PRO A 262 25.77 -6.62 7.72
C PRO A 262 25.08 -7.49 8.79
N HIS A 263 24.11 -6.95 9.52
CA HIS A 263 23.32 -7.73 10.49
C HIS A 263 22.19 -8.56 9.84
N TRP A 264 21.96 -8.40 8.53
CA TRP A 264 20.83 -9.01 7.80
C TRP A 264 21.24 -9.84 6.59
N THR A 265 22.44 -10.41 6.60
CA THR A 265 22.97 -11.21 5.48
C THR A 265 22.03 -12.32 4.99
N GLN A 266 21.19 -12.89 5.87
CA GLN A 266 20.24 -13.96 5.53
C GLN A 266 19.00 -13.49 4.75
N ILE A 267 18.72 -12.19 4.72
CA ILE A 267 17.56 -11.63 4.02
C ILE A 267 17.87 -11.44 2.54
N PHE A 268 19.14 -11.18 2.21
CA PHE A 268 19.56 -10.87 0.85
C PHE A 268 19.85 -12.13 0.04
N HIS A 269 19.33 -12.18 -1.18
CA HIS A 269 19.80 -13.08 -2.21
C HIS A 269 20.97 -12.40 -2.93
N ASN A 270 22.18 -12.95 -2.83
CA ASN A 270 23.39 -12.45 -3.51
C ASN A 270 23.67 -10.94 -3.31
N ARG A 271 23.40 -10.41 -2.10
CA ARG A 271 23.53 -8.96 -1.77
C ARG A 271 22.70 -8.01 -2.64
N VAL A 272 21.71 -8.51 -3.38
CA VAL A 272 20.82 -7.65 -4.17
C VAL A 272 19.87 -6.90 -3.23
N PRO A 273 19.84 -5.54 -3.23
CA PRO A 273 18.98 -4.74 -2.36
C PRO A 273 17.50 -5.12 -2.42
N CYS A 274 16.74 -4.97 -1.34
CA CYS A 274 15.31 -5.29 -1.35
C CYS A 274 14.46 -4.21 -2.01
N MET A 275 14.95 -2.99 -2.01
CA MET A 275 14.32 -1.80 -2.55
C MET A 275 15.30 -1.10 -3.49
N VAL A 276 14.82 -0.65 -4.64
CA VAL A 276 15.60 0.15 -5.59
C VAL A 276 15.09 1.58 -5.58
N PRO A 277 15.89 2.56 -5.09
CA PRO A 277 15.51 3.97 -5.06
C PRO A 277 15.18 4.51 -6.45
N GLY A 278 14.15 5.35 -6.54
CA GLY A 278 13.65 5.90 -7.81
C GLY A 278 12.81 4.95 -8.66
N ARG A 279 12.87 3.64 -8.41
CA ARG A 279 11.95 2.65 -9.01
C ARG A 279 10.85 2.25 -8.03
N ASP A 280 11.22 1.75 -6.87
CA ASP A 280 10.27 1.25 -5.86
C ASP A 280 9.80 2.39 -4.95
N ILE A 281 8.66 2.22 -4.28
CA ILE A 281 8.12 3.18 -3.30
C ILE A 281 7.96 2.46 -1.97
N VAL A 282 8.56 3.00 -0.91
CA VAL A 282 8.31 2.53 0.45
C VAL A 282 6.98 3.11 0.91
N VAL A 283 6.02 2.28 1.29
CA VAL A 283 4.69 2.74 1.72
C VAL A 283 4.49 2.46 3.21
N PRO A 284 3.71 3.29 3.93
CA PRO A 284 3.40 3.04 5.33
C PRO A 284 2.51 1.80 5.46
N PHE A 285 2.66 1.07 6.56
CA PHE A 285 1.75 -0.05 6.84
C PHE A 285 0.35 0.47 7.17
N MET A 286 -0.67 -0.32 6.84
CA MET A 286 -2.04 -0.02 7.22
C MET A 286 -2.31 -0.52 8.65
N ALA A 287 -2.61 0.39 9.59
CA ALA A 287 -2.80 0.12 11.02
C ALA A 287 -4.11 -0.61 11.34
N MET A 288 -4.30 -1.82 10.79
CA MET A 288 -5.59 -2.53 10.76
C MET A 288 -5.73 -3.62 11.84
N SER A 289 -4.68 -3.91 12.62
CA SER A 289 -4.68 -5.05 13.54
C SER A 289 -5.23 -4.70 14.94
N SER A 290 -5.68 -5.70 15.69
CA SER A 290 -6.05 -5.52 17.11
C SER A 290 -4.91 -4.94 17.94
N HIS A 291 -3.66 -5.20 17.56
CA HIS A 291 -2.46 -4.68 18.22
C HIS A 291 -2.17 -3.21 17.90
N ASP A 292 -2.90 -2.60 16.97
CA ASP A 292 -2.74 -1.19 16.57
C ASP A 292 -3.96 -0.35 16.96
N ARG A 293 -5.01 -0.94 17.55
CA ARG A 293 -6.25 -0.24 17.93
C ARG A 293 -6.02 1.01 18.77
N PHE A 294 -4.96 1.02 19.58
CA PHE A 294 -4.64 2.15 20.44
C PHE A 294 -4.42 3.44 19.63
N VAL A 295 -4.03 3.40 18.35
CA VAL A 295 -3.79 4.59 17.51
C VAL A 295 -4.99 5.55 17.42
N ILE A 296 -6.21 5.08 17.65
CA ILE A 296 -7.41 5.92 17.74
C ILE A 296 -7.34 6.93 18.91
N GLU A 297 -6.56 6.63 19.94
CA GLU A 297 -6.31 7.48 21.10
C GLU A 297 -5.24 8.55 20.83
N THR A 298 -4.92 8.81 19.56
CA THR A 298 -3.90 9.80 19.20
C THR A 298 -4.22 11.19 19.79
N PRO A 299 -3.26 11.86 20.45
CA PRO A 299 -3.43 13.23 20.94
C PRO A 299 -3.50 14.27 19.81
N LEU A 300 -3.28 13.88 18.54
CA LEU A 300 -3.44 14.75 17.39
C LEU A 300 -4.93 15.01 17.08
N HIS A 301 -5.81 14.09 17.45
CA HIS A 301 -7.25 14.32 17.32
C HIS A 301 -7.68 15.50 18.22
N PRO A 302 -8.42 16.50 17.70
CA PRO A 302 -8.85 17.66 18.49
C PRO A 302 -9.64 17.35 19.77
N ARG A 303 -10.33 16.20 19.82
CA ARG A 303 -11.17 15.77 20.94
C ARG A 303 -10.43 14.92 21.97
N ASN A 304 -9.26 14.38 21.61
CA ASN A 304 -8.49 13.54 22.51
C ASN A 304 -7.71 14.39 23.51
N GLN A 305 -7.53 13.84 24.71
CA GLN A 305 -6.79 14.52 25.76
C GLN A 305 -5.33 14.74 25.33
N LYS A 306 -4.91 16.01 25.24
CA LYS A 306 -3.51 16.37 25.09
C LYS A 306 -2.75 16.04 26.37
N ARG A 307 -1.53 15.53 26.23
CA ARG A 307 -0.66 15.16 27.36
C ARG A 307 0.63 15.95 27.33
N ASN A 308 1.13 16.27 28.52
CA ASN A 308 2.46 16.84 28.65
C ASN A 308 3.49 15.75 28.37
N ARG A 309 4.44 16.05 27.47
CA ARG A 309 5.52 15.14 27.12
C ARG A 309 6.63 15.25 28.16
N THR A 310 6.59 14.37 29.17
CA THR A 310 7.53 14.35 30.29
C THR A 310 8.75 13.47 30.05
N ASN A 311 8.64 12.46 29.19
CA ASN A 311 9.79 11.63 28.82
C ASN A 311 10.53 12.28 27.66
N THR A 312 11.86 12.34 27.72
CA THR A 312 12.69 12.77 26.59
C THR A 312 12.59 11.76 25.46
N PHE A 313 12.71 10.46 25.76
CA PHE A 313 12.75 9.41 24.76
C PHE A 313 11.94 8.18 25.18
N PHE A 314 11.30 7.53 24.20
CA PHE A 314 10.56 6.31 24.41
C PHE A 314 10.85 5.21 23.39
N PHE A 315 10.98 4.00 23.91
CA PHE A 315 10.86 2.76 23.14
C PHE A 315 10.26 1.66 24.01
N ALA A 316 9.26 0.97 23.47
CA ALA A 316 8.77 -0.28 24.01
C ALA A 316 8.67 -1.41 22.97
N GLY A 317 9.13 -2.59 23.35
CA GLY A 317 8.85 -3.86 22.69
C GLY A 317 10.04 -4.80 22.62
N GLY A 318 9.86 -5.92 21.91
CA GLY A 318 10.86 -6.99 21.86
C GLY A 318 12.24 -6.47 21.46
N ILE A 319 13.23 -6.74 22.31
CA ILE A 319 14.64 -6.35 22.13
C ILE A 319 15.39 -7.42 21.34
N CYS A 320 15.36 -8.67 21.81
CA CYS A 320 16.06 -9.78 21.18
C CYS A 320 15.21 -10.52 20.13
N GLY A 321 13.98 -10.11 19.80
CA GLY A 321 13.18 -10.79 18.74
C GLY A 321 12.72 -12.23 19.04
N SER A 322 12.80 -12.69 20.29
CA SER A 322 12.42 -14.05 20.70
C SER A 322 10.92 -14.24 21.00
N GLY A 323 10.16 -13.15 21.01
CA GLY A 323 8.80 -13.12 21.58
C GLY A 323 8.76 -13.11 23.12
N ASN A 324 9.84 -13.49 23.79
CA ASN A 324 9.97 -13.45 25.25
C ASN A 324 10.47 -12.07 25.71
N LYS A 325 9.62 -11.32 26.43
CA LYS A 325 9.96 -10.00 26.99
C LYS A 325 11.13 -10.02 27.98
N ARG A 326 11.50 -11.18 28.53
CA ARG A 326 12.64 -11.35 29.44
C ARG A 326 13.97 -11.57 28.72
N ALA A 327 13.95 -11.82 27.41
CA ALA A 327 15.18 -11.93 26.62
C ALA A 327 15.75 -10.53 26.38
N LEU A 328 16.82 -10.22 27.11
CA LEU A 328 17.50 -8.93 27.14
C LEU A 328 19.02 -9.12 26.98
N PRO A 329 19.76 -8.16 26.41
CA PRO A 329 21.22 -8.18 26.39
C PRO A 329 21.81 -8.32 27.82
N PRO A 330 22.91 -9.08 28.01
CA PRO A 330 23.68 -9.83 27.01
C PRO A 330 23.08 -11.20 26.64
N HIS A 331 21.96 -11.61 27.25
CA HIS A 331 21.35 -12.92 27.10
C HIS A 331 20.47 -13.09 25.84
N CYS A 332 20.75 -12.35 24.77
CA CYS A 332 20.18 -12.61 23.44
C CYS A 332 20.86 -13.84 22.79
N THR A 333 20.84 -15.01 23.44
CA THR A 333 21.74 -16.14 23.14
C THR A 333 21.43 -16.93 21.86
N TYR A 334 20.28 -16.69 21.21
CA TYR A 334 19.93 -17.39 19.97
C TYR A 334 20.39 -16.60 18.73
N TYR A 335 20.96 -17.28 17.74
CA TYR A 335 21.59 -16.61 16.58
C TYR A 335 20.64 -15.71 15.76
N LYS A 336 19.34 -16.01 15.68
CA LYS A 336 18.36 -15.10 15.03
C LYS A 336 18.03 -13.86 15.89
N GLN A 337 18.30 -13.90 17.20
CA GLN A 337 17.96 -12.84 18.15
C GLN A 337 18.94 -11.66 18.11
N VAL A 338 20.23 -11.92 17.86
CA VAL A 338 21.27 -10.88 17.75
C VAL A 338 21.06 -10.00 16.51
N ARG A 339 20.38 -10.52 15.49
CA ARG A 339 20.12 -9.85 14.19
C ARG A 339 18.79 -9.09 14.15
N TYR A 340 17.96 -9.21 15.18
CA TYR A 340 16.66 -8.57 15.22
C TYR A 340 16.82 -7.04 15.21
N SER A 341 16.01 -6.32 14.43
CA SER A 341 16.11 -4.87 14.24
C SER A 341 17.46 -4.35 13.71
N GLY A 342 18.31 -5.22 13.15
CA GLY A 342 19.63 -4.84 12.69
C GLY A 342 20.62 -4.55 13.81
N GLY A 343 20.24 -4.81 15.08
CA GLY A 343 21.02 -4.46 16.26
C GLY A 343 20.60 -3.16 16.95
N VAL A 344 19.73 -2.35 16.31
CA VAL A 344 19.30 -1.04 16.83
C VAL A 344 18.66 -1.13 18.21
N ARG A 345 17.67 -2.01 18.39
CA ARG A 345 16.92 -2.09 19.66
C ARG A 345 17.81 -2.57 20.80
N GLN A 346 18.73 -3.48 20.51
CA GLN A 346 19.71 -4.00 21.46
C GLN A 346 20.67 -2.90 21.88
N ALA A 347 21.22 -2.13 20.93
CA ALA A 347 22.12 -1.01 21.20
C ALA A 347 21.42 0.09 22.03
N VAL A 348 20.22 0.52 21.62
CA VAL A 348 19.44 1.53 22.35
C VAL A 348 19.12 1.05 23.77
N TYR A 349 18.71 -0.21 23.94
CA TYR A 349 18.48 -0.78 25.26
C TYR A 349 19.76 -0.78 26.10
N TYR A 350 20.86 -1.29 25.56
CA TYR A 350 22.15 -1.36 26.25
C TYR A 350 22.58 0.00 26.80
N HIS A 351 22.52 1.05 25.99
CA HIS A 351 22.96 2.38 26.39
C HIS A 351 21.97 3.14 27.28
N TYR A 352 20.65 2.99 27.08
CA TYR A 352 19.68 3.95 27.61
C TYR A 352 18.57 3.41 28.52
N HIS A 353 18.46 2.10 28.75
CA HIS A 353 17.41 1.55 29.61
C HIS A 353 17.44 2.01 31.08
N LYS A 354 18.56 2.56 31.55
CA LYS A 354 18.73 3.13 32.89
C LYS A 354 18.86 4.66 32.91
N ARG A 355 18.78 5.33 31.75
CA ARG A 355 18.96 6.79 31.67
C ARG A 355 17.74 7.50 32.27
N PRO A 356 17.92 8.44 33.22
CA PRO A 356 16.81 9.23 33.75
C PRO A 356 16.09 10.02 32.65
N GLY A 357 14.75 10.12 32.72
CA GLY A 357 13.93 10.80 31.70
C GLY A 357 13.72 10.00 30.41
N TRP A 358 14.32 8.81 30.29
CA TRP A 358 14.18 7.92 29.14
C TRP A 358 13.41 6.66 29.54
N ARG A 359 12.49 6.24 28.68
CA ARG A 359 11.69 5.02 28.89
C ARG A 359 11.99 4.00 27.79
N VAL A 360 12.97 3.14 28.03
CA VAL A 360 13.41 2.10 27.09
C VAL A 360 13.18 0.73 27.73
N VAL A 361 12.12 0.03 27.31
CA VAL A 361 11.61 -1.18 27.99
C VAL A 361 11.24 -2.29 27.00
N PRO A 362 11.27 -3.57 27.40
CA PRO A 362 10.88 -4.69 26.52
C PRO A 362 9.38 -4.76 26.20
N GLY A 363 8.57 -3.94 26.85
CA GLY A 363 7.13 -3.79 26.60
C GLY A 363 6.50 -2.84 27.61
N THR A 364 5.30 -2.36 27.29
CA THR A 364 4.45 -1.55 28.17
C THR A 364 3.02 -2.05 28.08
N ASP A 365 2.24 -1.78 29.14
CA ASP A 365 0.81 -2.11 29.20
C ASP A 365 -0.05 -0.99 28.61
N ASP A 366 0.49 0.23 28.49
CA ASP A 366 -0.22 1.39 27.95
C ASP A 366 0.67 2.12 26.93
N TYR A 367 0.67 1.59 25.70
CA TYR A 367 1.43 2.18 24.59
C TYR A 367 0.92 3.58 24.25
N ALA A 368 -0.40 3.80 24.28
CA ALA A 368 -0.99 5.10 23.96
C ALA A 368 -0.45 6.19 24.88
N ARG A 369 -0.44 5.93 26.20
CA ARG A 369 0.15 6.83 27.19
C ARG A 369 1.60 7.11 26.93
N ASP A 370 2.39 6.06 26.75
CA ASP A 370 3.83 6.23 26.68
C ASP A 370 4.26 6.98 25.41
N TYR A 371 3.62 6.74 24.26
CA TYR A 371 3.84 7.55 23.06
C TYR A 371 3.38 9.01 23.25
N ALA A 372 2.20 9.23 23.82
CA ALA A 372 1.65 10.58 24.03
C ALA A 372 2.46 11.42 25.04
N SER A 373 3.14 10.77 25.99
CA SER A 373 3.92 11.42 27.04
C SER A 373 5.42 11.56 26.72
N SER A 374 5.86 11.29 25.48
CA SER A 374 7.29 11.28 25.12
C SER A 374 7.62 12.26 23.99
N ILE A 375 8.76 12.94 24.05
CA ILE A 375 9.19 13.90 23.01
C ILE A 375 9.66 13.17 21.76
N PHE A 376 10.62 12.26 21.92
CA PHE A 376 11.22 11.46 20.86
C PHE A 376 10.87 9.97 21.02
N CYS A 377 10.68 9.26 19.91
CA CYS A 377 10.34 7.83 19.92
C CYS A 377 11.14 7.06 18.89
N LEU A 378 11.69 5.90 19.28
CA LEU A 378 12.50 5.09 18.38
C LEU A 378 11.68 4.52 17.21
N ALA A 379 12.03 4.93 15.99
CA ALA A 379 11.62 4.32 14.74
C ALA A 379 12.67 3.29 14.33
N ALA A 380 12.48 2.04 14.76
CA ALA A 380 13.38 0.95 14.42
C ALA A 380 12.62 -0.23 13.80
N ALA A 381 13.25 -0.83 12.80
CA ALA A 381 12.81 -2.08 12.16
C ALA A 381 12.63 -3.23 13.18
N GLY A 382 11.93 -4.28 12.76
CA GLY A 382 11.77 -5.53 13.52
C GLY A 382 12.60 -6.67 12.92
N GLY A 383 11.96 -7.82 12.70
CA GLY A 383 12.52 -8.89 11.85
C GLY A 383 12.33 -8.63 10.35
N GLY A 384 11.79 -7.46 10.02
CA GLY A 384 11.41 -6.91 8.74
C GLY A 384 10.92 -5.48 8.97
N TRP A 385 9.97 -4.99 8.18
CA TRP A 385 9.41 -3.63 8.33
C TRP A 385 8.98 -3.29 9.76
N GLY A 386 9.10 -2.01 10.10
CA GLY A 386 8.86 -1.50 11.45
C GLY A 386 7.63 -0.61 11.52
N LYS A 387 6.62 -1.00 12.30
CA LYS A 387 5.45 -0.15 12.56
C LYS A 387 5.72 1.11 13.40
N ARG A 388 6.84 1.17 14.10
CA ARG A 388 7.07 2.14 15.18
C ARG A 388 7.23 3.57 14.70
N GLY A 389 7.87 3.80 13.54
CA GLY A 389 8.00 5.15 12.98
C GLY A 389 6.63 5.77 12.71
N ILE A 390 5.76 5.02 12.02
CA ILE A 390 4.39 5.44 11.71
C ILE A 390 3.54 5.65 12.98
N VAL A 391 3.63 4.75 13.97
CA VAL A 391 2.90 4.92 15.24
C VAL A 391 3.42 6.13 16.02
N ALA A 392 4.73 6.37 16.03
CA ALA A 392 5.31 7.54 16.69
C ALA A 392 4.76 8.84 16.08
N THR A 393 4.75 8.95 14.74
CA THR A 393 4.19 10.12 14.05
C THR A 393 2.71 10.29 14.34
N MET A 394 1.92 9.22 14.31
CA MET A 394 0.49 9.26 14.67
C MET A 394 0.25 9.79 16.09
N TYR A 395 1.19 9.64 17.02
CA TYR A 395 1.10 10.18 18.37
C TYR A 395 1.73 11.56 18.55
N GLY A 396 2.22 12.18 17.47
CA GLY A 396 3.01 13.42 17.51
C GLY A 396 4.34 13.27 18.25
N CYS A 397 4.81 12.03 18.46
CA CYS A 397 6.13 11.77 19.02
C CYS A 397 7.15 11.82 17.88
N ILE A 398 8.19 12.64 18.03
CA ILE A 398 9.18 12.84 16.97
C ILE A 398 9.91 11.51 16.70
N PRO A 399 9.80 10.92 15.50
CA PRO A 399 10.40 9.63 15.22
C PRO A 399 11.92 9.75 15.12
N VAL A 400 12.63 8.81 15.73
CA VAL A 400 14.09 8.67 15.65
C VAL A 400 14.41 7.45 14.80
N ALA A 401 14.69 7.66 13.51
CA ALA A 401 15.06 6.61 12.56
C ALA A 401 16.54 6.25 12.73
N ALA A 402 16.81 5.03 13.17
CA ALA A 402 18.16 4.61 13.58
C ALA A 402 18.67 3.35 12.86
N THR A 403 18.01 2.92 11.79
CA THR A 403 18.40 1.74 11.01
C THR A 403 19.17 2.18 9.77
N ASP A 404 20.43 1.75 9.65
CA ASP A 404 21.27 2.06 8.49
C ASP A 404 20.73 1.38 7.22
N MET A 405 20.96 2.02 6.07
CA MET A 405 20.59 1.52 4.74
C MET A 405 19.10 1.22 4.55
N LEU A 406 18.25 1.74 5.43
CA LEU A 406 16.81 1.59 5.41
C LEU A 406 16.16 2.95 5.16
N TYR A 407 15.43 3.03 4.05
CA TYR A 407 14.43 4.06 3.84
C TYR A 407 13.16 3.74 4.62
N GLU A 408 12.64 4.77 5.26
CA GLU A 408 11.33 4.77 5.89
C GLU A 408 10.25 5.10 4.85
N ALA A 409 8.98 5.11 5.27
CA ALA A 409 7.87 5.33 4.35
C ALA A 409 8.01 6.64 3.57
N PHE A 410 7.87 6.52 2.24
CA PHE A 410 8.02 7.55 1.22
C PHE A 410 9.39 8.18 1.07
N GLU A 411 10.44 7.67 1.71
CA GLU A 411 11.80 8.11 1.36
C GLU A 411 12.26 7.47 0.04
N PRO A 412 13.02 8.22 -0.80
CA PRO A 412 13.53 9.58 -0.54
C PRO A 412 12.62 10.72 -1.04
N GLU A 413 11.42 10.44 -1.55
CA GLU A 413 10.45 11.48 -1.97
C GLU A 413 9.99 12.41 -0.82
N MET A 414 9.94 11.89 0.41
CA MET A 414 9.62 12.63 1.63
C MET A 414 10.77 12.52 2.64
N ASP A 415 11.51 13.61 2.86
CA ASP A 415 12.65 13.62 3.77
C ASP A 415 12.22 13.59 5.25
N TRP A 416 12.53 12.48 5.94
CA TRP A 416 12.22 12.31 7.35
C TRP A 416 13.00 13.25 8.26
N ASN A 417 14.12 13.83 7.84
CA ASN A 417 14.86 14.82 8.66
C ASN A 417 14.08 16.12 8.87
N ARG A 418 13.02 16.36 8.07
CA ARG A 418 12.18 17.55 8.21
C ARG A 418 11.30 17.50 9.46
N PHE A 419 10.88 16.32 9.89
CA PHE A 419 9.95 16.12 11.02
C PHE A 419 10.46 15.15 12.08
N GLY A 420 11.44 14.31 11.77
CA GLY A 420 12.07 13.33 12.63
C GLY A 420 13.58 13.56 12.77
N VAL A 421 14.25 12.64 13.46
CA VAL A 421 15.71 12.62 13.62
C VAL A 421 16.24 11.35 12.97
N ARG A 422 17.15 11.47 11.99
CA ARG A 422 17.89 10.32 11.46
C ARG A 422 19.24 10.22 12.14
N VAL A 423 19.55 9.04 12.64
CA VAL A 423 20.86 8.71 13.23
C VAL A 423 21.38 7.42 12.60
N SER A 424 22.69 7.35 12.38
CA SER A 424 23.31 6.08 12.03
C SER A 424 23.40 5.17 13.25
N GLN A 425 23.51 3.85 13.04
CA GLN A 425 23.65 2.92 14.17
C GLN A 425 24.93 3.17 14.98
N ALA A 426 25.99 3.64 14.32
CA ALA A 426 27.25 4.00 14.96
C ALA A 426 27.10 5.20 15.92
N GLN A 427 26.10 6.06 15.70
CA GLN A 427 25.82 7.21 16.55
C GLN A 427 24.90 6.91 17.74
N ILE A 428 24.34 5.69 17.82
CA ILE A 428 23.47 5.30 18.93
C ILE A 428 24.10 5.59 20.31
N PRO A 429 25.41 5.38 20.57
CA PRO A 429 26.00 5.72 21.87
C PRO A 429 25.95 7.22 22.24
N GLN A 430 25.87 8.12 21.25
CA GLN A 430 25.75 9.58 21.45
C GLN A 430 24.31 10.10 21.33
N LEU A 431 23.32 9.22 21.15
CA LEU A 431 21.93 9.60 20.92
C LEU A 431 21.38 10.51 22.03
N GLY A 432 21.78 10.28 23.28
CA GLY A 432 21.42 11.14 24.42
C GLY A 432 21.74 12.60 24.18
N ASP A 433 23.02 12.89 23.91
CA ASP A 433 23.53 14.24 23.71
C ASP A 433 22.93 14.89 22.46
N MET A 434 22.72 14.10 21.40
CA MET A 434 22.10 14.57 20.16
C MET A 434 20.64 15.01 20.36
N LEU A 435 19.84 14.23 21.09
CA LEU A 435 18.42 14.56 21.31
C LEU A 435 18.24 15.69 22.32
N GLU A 436 19.10 15.77 23.33
CA GLU A 436 19.04 16.80 24.37
C GLU A 436 19.61 18.16 23.89
N ALA A 437 20.34 18.18 22.78
CA ALA A 437 20.81 19.41 22.14
C ALA A 437 19.70 20.21 21.43
N PHE A 438 18.54 19.59 21.15
CA PHE A 438 17.43 20.30 20.52
C PHE A 438 16.78 21.30 21.48
N THR A 439 16.66 22.54 21.02
CA THR A 439 15.95 23.59 21.76
C THR A 439 14.43 23.34 21.79
N PRO A 440 13.70 23.87 22.78
CA PRO A 440 12.24 23.78 22.83
C PRO A 440 11.54 24.26 21.55
N GLU A 441 12.06 25.31 20.92
CA GLU A 441 11.49 25.83 19.67
C GLU A 441 11.70 24.88 18.49
N GLN A 442 12.89 24.29 18.35
CA GLN A 442 13.12 23.25 17.33
C GLN A 442 12.20 22.04 17.53
N ILE A 443 12.05 21.57 18.78
CA ILE A 443 11.14 20.46 19.12
C ILE A 443 9.70 20.80 18.73
N ARG A 444 9.24 22.03 19.05
CA ARG A 444 7.89 22.48 18.68
C ARG A 444 7.68 22.47 17.16
N GLN A 445 8.63 22.98 16.39
CA GLN A 445 8.56 22.98 14.92
C GLN A 445 8.54 21.56 14.36
N MET A 446 9.37 20.66 14.91
CA MET A 446 9.36 19.25 14.51
C MET A 446 8.02 18.57 14.84
N GLN A 447 7.40 18.86 15.98
CA GLN A 447 6.08 18.31 16.34
C GLN A 447 4.96 18.80 15.42
N ILE A 448 4.98 20.07 15.00
CA ILE A 448 4.04 20.60 14.00
C ILE A 448 4.19 19.84 12.68
N ARG A 449 5.42 19.67 12.21
CA ARG A 449 5.69 18.91 10.97
C ARG A 449 5.35 17.43 11.12
N THR A 450 5.57 16.84 12.30
CA THR A 450 5.20 15.45 12.61
C THR A 450 3.69 15.24 12.50
N ALA A 451 2.88 16.21 12.91
CA ALA A 451 1.42 16.12 12.77
C ALA A 451 0.97 16.12 11.30
N CYS A 452 1.65 16.88 10.43
CA CYS A 452 1.42 16.80 8.99
C CYS A 452 1.89 15.46 8.41
N ALA A 453 3.12 15.03 8.74
CA ALA A 453 3.67 13.75 8.30
C ALA A 453 2.77 12.56 8.72
N ALA A 454 2.13 12.63 9.89
CA ALA A 454 1.18 11.62 10.34
C ALA A 454 0.00 11.41 9.38
N GLN A 455 -0.46 12.46 8.68
CA GLN A 455 -1.50 12.34 7.65
C GLN A 455 -0.99 11.54 6.46
N HIS A 456 0.18 11.88 5.91
CA HIS A 456 0.85 11.12 4.84
C HIS A 456 1.04 9.66 5.21
N LEU A 457 1.33 9.39 6.48
CA LEU A 457 1.64 8.04 6.96
C LEU A 457 0.41 7.23 7.40
N HIS A 458 -0.79 7.79 7.32
CA HIS A 458 -2.05 7.11 7.62
C HIS A 458 -2.88 6.89 6.35
N TRP A 459 -3.61 5.78 6.31
CA TRP A 459 -4.47 5.40 5.18
C TRP A 459 -5.90 5.87 5.42
N SER A 460 -6.09 7.16 5.72
CA SER A 460 -7.36 7.67 6.23
C SER A 460 -8.51 7.57 5.22
N THR A 461 -8.26 7.69 3.91
CA THR A 461 -9.32 7.52 2.90
C THR A 461 -9.76 6.07 2.74
N ASN A 462 -8.98 5.10 3.22
CA ASN A 462 -9.37 3.69 3.35
C ASN A 462 -9.98 3.37 4.72
N LEU A 463 -9.31 3.82 5.78
CA LEU A 463 -9.46 3.34 7.16
C LEU A 463 -10.06 4.38 8.11
N GLY A 464 -10.56 5.51 7.62
CA GLY A 464 -11.16 6.59 8.41
C GLY A 464 -10.16 7.57 9.00
N GLY A 465 -10.65 8.75 9.33
CA GLY A 465 -9.86 9.80 9.96
C GLY A 465 -9.68 9.51 11.44
N ILE A 466 -8.46 9.66 11.97
CA ILE A 466 -8.21 9.48 13.42
C ILE A 466 -7.60 10.73 14.06
N MET A 467 -7.29 11.76 13.28
CA MET A 467 -6.67 13.03 13.68
C MET A 467 -7.58 14.24 13.35
N GLY A 468 -8.77 14.01 12.79
CA GLY A 468 -9.65 15.08 12.26
C GLY A 468 -9.25 15.57 10.87
N GLU A 469 -8.47 14.78 10.15
CA GLU A 469 -7.98 15.04 8.79
C GLU A 469 -9.04 14.80 7.71
N THR A 470 -8.84 15.43 6.55
CA THR A 470 -9.72 15.29 5.38
C THR A 470 -9.41 14.07 4.51
N GLY A 471 -8.20 13.52 4.67
CA GLY A 471 -7.64 12.50 3.79
C GLY A 471 -6.98 13.01 2.51
N GLU A 472 -6.96 14.33 2.26
CA GLU A 472 -6.27 14.91 1.09
C GLU A 472 -4.79 14.51 1.04
N PHE A 473 -4.14 14.45 2.20
CA PHE A 473 -2.71 14.16 2.34
C PHE A 473 -2.44 12.72 2.76
N ASP A 474 -3.40 11.80 2.64
CA ASP A 474 -3.23 10.44 3.14
C ASP A 474 -2.19 9.62 2.37
N ALA A 475 -1.91 8.40 2.84
CA ALA A 475 -0.93 7.51 2.22
C ALA A 475 -1.27 7.17 0.75
N PHE A 476 -2.55 6.98 0.42
CA PHE A 476 -2.96 6.72 -0.96
C PHE A 476 -2.66 7.93 -1.86
N ASN A 477 -3.08 9.11 -1.44
CA ASN A 477 -2.85 10.36 -2.19
C ASN A 477 -1.36 10.70 -2.28
N THR A 478 -0.56 10.31 -1.28
CA THR A 478 0.90 10.44 -1.33
C THR A 478 1.51 9.57 -2.42
N ILE A 479 1.05 8.32 -2.59
CA ILE A 479 1.46 7.47 -3.72
C ILE A 479 1.07 8.13 -5.05
N MET A 480 -0.16 8.65 -5.16
CA MET A 480 -0.62 9.33 -6.38
C MET A 480 0.22 10.58 -6.70
N ALA A 481 0.60 11.36 -5.69
CA ALA A 481 1.47 12.52 -5.85
C ALA A 481 2.88 12.14 -6.35
N ILE A 482 3.46 11.05 -5.82
CA ILE A 482 4.76 10.53 -6.26
C ILE A 482 4.68 10.05 -7.72
N LEU A 483 3.65 9.27 -8.06
CA LEU A 483 3.44 8.77 -9.43
C LEU A 483 3.23 9.92 -10.43
N ARG A 484 2.50 10.96 -10.02
CA ARG A 484 2.36 12.18 -10.80
C ARG A 484 3.68 12.88 -11.03
N MET A 485 4.54 13.00 -10.01
CA MET A 485 5.88 13.58 -10.17
C MET A 485 6.73 12.82 -11.17
N ARG A 486 6.70 11.47 -11.13
CA ARG A 486 7.41 10.64 -12.11
C ARG A 486 6.97 10.88 -13.55
N ARG A 487 5.70 11.25 -13.77
CA ARG A 487 5.18 11.61 -15.11
C ARG A 487 5.49 13.07 -15.49
N LYS A 488 5.32 13.99 -14.54
CA LYS A 488 5.45 15.45 -14.74
C LYS A 488 6.91 15.87 -14.91
N ARG A 489 7.82 15.29 -14.12
CA ARG A 489 9.24 15.65 -14.01
C ARG A 489 10.14 14.41 -14.02
N PRO A 490 10.18 13.64 -15.13
CA PRO A 490 11.07 12.48 -15.25
C PRO A 490 12.56 12.85 -15.25
N ASP A 491 12.88 14.15 -15.40
CA ASP A 491 14.21 14.73 -15.32
C ASP A 491 14.76 14.82 -13.88
N LEU A 492 13.88 14.79 -12.88
CA LEU A 492 14.25 14.95 -11.47
C LEU A 492 14.46 13.60 -10.79
N LEU A 493 15.46 13.54 -9.91
CA LEU A 493 15.59 12.47 -8.95
C LEU A 493 14.52 12.63 -7.84
N PRO A 494 14.04 11.54 -7.21
CA PRO A 494 12.96 11.61 -6.24
C PRO A 494 13.23 12.54 -5.04
N GLN A 495 14.47 12.58 -4.54
CA GLN A 495 14.87 13.49 -3.46
C GLN A 495 14.80 14.98 -3.82
N GLN A 496 14.69 15.31 -5.11
CA GLN A 496 14.63 16.68 -5.59
C GLN A 496 13.19 17.20 -5.69
N TYR A 497 12.17 16.32 -5.62
CA TYR A 497 10.78 16.72 -5.85
C TYR A 497 10.32 17.83 -4.91
N TYR A 498 10.69 17.76 -3.63
CA TYR A 498 10.30 18.76 -2.63
C TYR A 498 10.87 20.16 -2.94
N GLU A 499 12.15 20.25 -3.31
CA GLU A 499 12.78 21.56 -3.55
C GLU A 499 12.40 22.13 -4.93
N GLU A 500 12.25 21.27 -5.94
CA GLU A 500 12.11 21.68 -7.34
C GLU A 500 10.66 21.80 -7.85
N ASP A 501 9.66 21.29 -7.11
CA ASP A 501 8.24 21.38 -7.48
C ASP A 501 7.39 21.93 -6.33
N GLU A 502 6.90 23.16 -6.49
CA GLU A 502 6.11 23.86 -5.47
C GLU A 502 4.81 23.12 -5.12
N GLU A 503 4.15 22.49 -6.08
CA GLU A 503 2.90 21.77 -5.85
C GLU A 503 3.14 20.54 -4.98
N PHE A 504 4.20 19.77 -5.27
CA PHE A 504 4.62 18.65 -4.46
C PHE A 504 5.08 19.11 -3.07
N ARG A 505 5.84 20.20 -2.99
CA ARG A 505 6.26 20.82 -1.73
C ARG A 505 5.08 21.18 -0.84
N ASN A 506 4.10 21.88 -1.40
CA ASN A 506 2.89 22.28 -0.68
C ASN A 506 2.06 21.09 -0.24
N PHE A 507 1.98 20.04 -1.07
CA PHE A 507 1.34 18.77 -0.70
C PHE A 507 2.03 18.11 0.51
N ILE A 508 3.37 17.98 0.49
CA ILE A 508 4.16 17.40 1.59
C ILE A 508 4.09 18.24 2.88
N ASP A 509 3.90 19.55 2.76
CA ASP A 509 3.71 20.45 3.89
C ASP A 509 2.23 20.55 4.34
N CYS A 510 1.35 19.65 3.86
CA CYS A 510 -0.09 19.63 4.14
C CYS A 510 -0.80 20.97 3.90
N LYS A 511 -0.37 21.72 2.88
CA LYS A 511 -1.01 22.98 2.47
C LYS A 511 -2.11 22.64 1.46
N PRO A 512 -3.39 22.80 1.82
CA PRO A 512 -4.49 22.43 0.94
C PRO A 512 -4.43 23.25 -0.33
N PHE A 513 -4.70 22.58 -1.45
CA PHE A 513 -4.66 23.24 -2.76
C PHE A 513 -5.73 24.32 -2.89
N ARG A 514 -6.90 24.09 -2.29
CA ARG A 514 -7.99 25.07 -2.19
C ARG A 514 -8.32 25.29 -0.71
N PRO A 515 -7.78 26.35 -0.08
CA PRO A 515 -8.02 26.64 1.34
C PRO A 515 -9.51 26.81 1.71
N THR A 516 -10.36 27.11 0.72
CA THR A 516 -11.80 27.34 0.88
C THR A 516 -12.67 26.16 0.43
N ALA A 517 -12.08 25.06 -0.04
CA ALA A 517 -12.87 23.88 -0.41
C ALA A 517 -13.55 23.32 0.84
N GLN A 518 -14.83 22.99 0.73
CA GLN A 518 -15.59 22.43 1.83
C GLN A 518 -14.91 21.13 2.27
N HIS A 519 -14.36 21.13 3.49
CA HIS A 519 -13.70 19.96 4.04
C HIS A 519 -14.69 18.81 4.10
N ILE A 520 -14.24 17.65 3.63
CA ILE A 520 -15.00 16.41 3.73
C ILE A 520 -14.48 15.74 4.99
N PRO A 521 -15.18 15.88 6.12
CA PRO A 521 -14.73 15.23 7.33
C PRO A 521 -14.76 13.72 7.10
N LEU A 522 -13.60 13.09 7.23
CA LEU A 522 -13.55 11.65 7.32
C LEU A 522 -14.11 11.26 8.68
N CYS A 523 -15.08 10.37 8.67
CA CYS A 523 -15.58 9.81 9.91
C CYS A 523 -14.50 8.92 10.56
N THR A 524 -14.56 8.81 11.87
CA THR A 524 -13.67 7.98 12.66
C THR A 524 -14.08 6.52 12.47
N MET A 525 -13.44 5.82 11.54
CA MET A 525 -13.51 4.37 11.49
C MET A 525 -12.62 3.80 12.62
N TYR A 526 -12.77 2.50 12.94
CA TYR A 526 -12.20 1.78 14.09
C TYR A 526 -13.13 1.54 15.28
N THR A 527 -14.42 1.91 15.26
CA THR A 527 -15.39 1.48 16.30
C THR A 527 -15.95 0.08 16.03
N GLY A 528 -15.09 -0.94 16.07
CA GLY A 528 -15.48 -2.36 15.95
C GLY A 528 -16.02 -2.97 17.27
N PRO A 529 -16.63 -4.17 17.24
CA PRO A 529 -17.15 -4.83 18.44
C PRO A 529 -16.06 -5.02 19.52
N GLY A 530 -16.36 -4.57 20.74
CA GLY A 530 -15.45 -4.59 21.90
C GLY A 530 -14.64 -3.30 22.10
N MET A 531 -14.76 -2.31 21.21
CA MET A 531 -14.39 -0.92 21.51
C MET A 531 -15.65 -0.21 22.00
N GLU A 532 -15.66 0.24 23.25
CA GLU A 532 -16.73 1.12 23.75
C GLU A 532 -16.80 2.36 22.86
N LEU A 533 -18.01 2.79 22.50
CA LEU A 533 -18.31 4.10 21.89
C LEU A 533 -17.93 5.20 22.90
N ARG A 534 -16.65 5.38 23.19
CA ARG A 534 -16.20 6.46 24.06
C ARG A 534 -16.12 7.75 23.24
N GLY A 535 -17.25 8.46 23.15
CA GLY A 535 -17.24 9.91 22.91
C GLY A 535 -16.87 10.40 21.50
N PHE A 536 -16.82 9.55 20.47
CA PHE A 536 -16.63 10.00 19.08
C PHE A 536 -17.99 10.10 18.36
N GLU A 537 -18.61 11.28 18.41
CA GLU A 537 -19.86 11.59 17.69
C GLU A 537 -19.71 11.54 16.15
N ASP A 538 -18.46 11.62 15.67
CA ASP A 538 -18.03 11.55 14.28
C ASP A 538 -17.66 10.12 13.84
N SER A 539 -18.07 9.11 14.61
CA SER A 539 -17.95 7.70 14.22
C SER A 539 -18.61 7.47 12.86
N CYS A 540 -17.97 6.69 12.00
CA CYS A 540 -18.62 6.29 10.75
C CYS A 540 -19.94 5.58 11.05
N PRO A 541 -21.01 5.85 10.28
CA PRO A 541 -22.30 5.19 10.49
C PRO A 541 -22.09 3.69 10.70
N ALA A 542 -22.58 3.16 11.83
CA ALA A 542 -22.35 1.78 12.26
C ALA A 542 -22.99 0.71 11.35
N ALA A 543 -23.42 1.10 10.16
CA ALA A 543 -23.97 0.20 9.16
C ALA A 543 -22.83 -0.66 8.57
N VAL A 544 -22.71 -1.90 9.05
CA VAL A 544 -22.31 -3.10 8.29
C VAL A 544 -20.80 -3.34 8.02
N TYR A 545 -19.96 -2.33 7.81
CA TYR A 545 -18.69 -2.54 7.09
C TYR A 545 -17.52 -3.18 7.87
N TYR A 546 -17.36 -2.87 9.16
CA TYR A 546 -16.24 -3.41 9.94
C TYR A 546 -16.43 -4.89 10.31
N PHE A 547 -17.68 -5.35 10.39
CA PHE A 547 -17.97 -6.72 10.82
C PHE A 547 -17.47 -7.77 9.82
N ARG A 548 -17.24 -7.38 8.55
CA ARG A 548 -16.91 -8.33 7.46
C ARG A 548 -15.79 -7.90 6.52
N ARG A 549 -15.16 -6.72 6.66
CA ARG A 549 -13.94 -6.39 5.92
C ARG A 549 -12.92 -5.70 6.79
N LYS A 550 -11.65 -6.12 6.70
CA LYS A 550 -10.54 -5.37 7.30
C LYS A 550 -10.31 -4.01 6.60
N LEU A 551 -10.86 -3.80 5.39
CA LEU A 551 -10.54 -2.69 4.48
C LEU A 551 -11.47 -1.47 4.55
N GLY A 552 -12.52 -1.51 5.38
CA GLY A 552 -13.54 -0.45 5.40
C GLY A 552 -14.70 -0.68 4.42
N PRO A 553 -15.55 0.34 4.19
CA PRO A 553 -16.67 0.26 3.25
C PRO A 553 -16.19 0.14 1.80
N PRO A 554 -17.07 -0.30 0.86
CA PRO A 554 -16.82 -0.20 -0.57
C PRO A 554 -16.28 1.17 -0.98
N GLY A 555 -15.18 1.20 -1.74
CA GLY A 555 -14.50 2.45 -2.12
C GLY A 555 -13.65 3.11 -1.02
N GLY A 556 -13.62 2.57 0.20
CA GLY A 556 -12.89 3.11 1.34
C GLY A 556 -13.70 4.13 2.16
N ALA A 557 -13.18 4.51 3.34
CA ALA A 557 -13.77 5.48 4.26
C ALA A 557 -14.30 6.77 3.61
N ILE A 558 -13.59 7.28 2.60
CA ILE A 558 -13.97 8.50 1.88
C ILE A 558 -15.35 8.36 1.20
N CYS A 559 -15.76 7.13 0.88
CA CYS A 559 -17.04 6.79 0.26
C CYS A 559 -18.13 6.46 1.28
N ALA A 560 -17.85 6.49 2.59
CA ALA A 560 -18.78 6.00 3.62
C ALA A 560 -20.15 6.73 3.62
N LEU A 561 -20.18 7.98 3.16
CA LEU A 561 -21.37 8.80 3.06
C LEU A 561 -21.85 9.01 1.61
N SER A 562 -21.18 8.37 0.64
CA SER A 562 -21.52 8.45 -0.78
C SER A 562 -22.60 7.44 -1.15
N GLN A 563 -23.42 7.76 -2.15
CA GLN A 563 -24.47 6.85 -2.63
C GLN A 563 -23.86 5.62 -3.34
N ASP A 564 -22.73 5.83 -4.01
CA ASP A 564 -22.00 4.82 -4.75
C ASP A 564 -20.51 5.22 -4.89
N THR A 565 -19.73 4.38 -5.57
CA THR A 565 -18.28 4.58 -5.76
C THR A 565 -17.91 5.67 -6.77
N ALA A 566 -18.83 6.07 -7.66
CA ALA A 566 -18.59 7.13 -8.64
C ALA A 566 -18.81 8.52 -8.02
N SER A 567 -19.73 8.61 -7.07
CA SER A 567 -20.04 9.81 -6.30
C SER A 567 -19.08 10.08 -5.13
N CYS A 568 -18.07 9.23 -4.94
CA CYS A 568 -17.05 9.46 -3.92
C CYS A 568 -16.31 10.78 -4.15
N PRO A 569 -15.95 11.49 -3.08
CA PRO A 569 -15.19 12.72 -3.21
C PRO A 569 -13.81 12.56 -3.85
N LEU A 570 -13.44 13.56 -4.65
CA LEU A 570 -12.16 13.67 -5.31
C LEU A 570 -11.40 14.89 -4.78
N PHE A 571 -10.09 14.74 -4.58
CA PHE A 571 -9.17 15.84 -4.32
C PHE A 571 -8.57 16.28 -5.67
N ASP A 572 -9.19 17.28 -6.33
CA ASP A 572 -8.86 17.72 -7.70
C ASP A 572 -8.55 19.22 -7.87
#